data_AF-A0A931Z4D3-F1
#
_entry.id   AF-A0A931Z4D3-F1
#
_cell.length_a   1.000
_cell.length_b   1.000
_cell.length_c   1.000
_cell.angle_alpha   90.00
_cell.angle_beta   90.00
_cell.angle_gamma   90.00
#
_symmetry.space_group_name_H-M   'P 1'
#
loop_
_entity.id
_entity.type
_entity.pdbx_description
1 polymer ?
#
loop_
_entity_poly.entity_id
_entity_poly.type
_entity_poly.pdbx_seq_one_letter_code
_entity_poly.pdbx_strand_id
1 'polypeptide(L)'
;VQVRPARDAEERLAIWKGRKSAFSAVGRLSPDLIVQDGVVPRRRLGEILRRIGTMSGEAGLRVANVFHAGDGNLHPLILYDGREPGGLARAEALAGRILRLCVQMGGSITGEHGIGMEKRQYLADMFTAEEIECLRRLRAAFDPQGLSNPGKMFPGGSAEGFAPAGPHPLGKAGSITHE
;
A
#
# COMPACT_ATOMS: atom_id res chain seq x y z
N VAL A 1 27.16 -6.70 -10.52
CA VAL A 1 25.94 -6.06 -11.08
C VAL A 1 26.26 -5.59 -12.49
N GLN A 2 25.52 -6.03 -13.51
CA GLN A 2 25.68 -5.55 -14.88
C GLN A 2 24.67 -4.41 -15.13
N VAL A 3 25.14 -3.27 -15.64
CA VAL A 3 24.30 -2.12 -16.00
C VAL A 3 24.29 -1.99 -17.51
N ARG A 4 23.10 -1.96 -18.14
CA ARG A 4 22.94 -1.78 -19.58
C ARG A 4 22.11 -0.52 -19.86
N PRO A 5 22.73 0.59 -20.31
CA PRO A 5 21.97 1.77 -20.74
C PRO A 5 21.19 1.48 -22.02
N ALA A 6 20.09 2.22 -22.23
CA ALA A 6 19.36 2.19 -23.51
C ALA A 6 20.23 2.79 -24.62
N ARG A 7 20.27 2.14 -25.78
CA ARG A 7 21.05 2.59 -26.94
C ARG A 7 20.28 3.59 -27.81
N ASP A 8 18.96 3.54 -27.78
CA ASP A 8 18.07 4.37 -28.58
C ASP A 8 16.73 4.65 -27.85
N ALA A 9 15.85 5.40 -28.53
CA ALA A 9 14.54 5.76 -27.99
C ALA A 9 13.61 4.55 -27.83
N GLU A 10 13.74 3.53 -28.68
CA GLU A 10 12.90 2.33 -28.63
C GLU A 10 13.26 1.48 -27.41
N GLU A 11 14.54 1.20 -27.18
CA GLU A 11 15.02 0.50 -25.98
C GLU A 11 14.64 1.26 -24.70
N ARG A 12 14.74 2.59 -24.71
CA ARG A 12 14.32 3.43 -23.58
C ARG A 12 12.83 3.24 -23.29
N LEU A 13 11.99 3.25 -24.33
CA LEU A 13 10.55 3.03 -24.19
C LEU A 13 10.25 1.61 -23.69
N ALA A 14 11.00 0.60 -24.14
CA ALA A 14 10.86 -0.78 -23.68
C ALA A 14 11.19 -0.91 -22.17
N ILE A 15 12.25 -0.27 -21.69
CA ILE A 15 12.58 -0.23 -20.25
C ILE A 15 11.46 0.45 -19.45
N TRP A 16 10.96 1.60 -19.93
CA TRP A 16 9.85 2.30 -19.29
C TRP A 16 8.56 1.49 -19.28
N LYS A 17 8.27 0.75 -20.36
CA LYS A 17 7.15 -0.19 -20.41
C LYS A 17 7.29 -1.22 -19.31
N GLY A 18 8.49 -1.78 -19.10
CA GLY A 18 8.77 -2.68 -17.98
C GLY A 18 8.39 -2.08 -16.62
N ARG A 19 8.85 -0.86 -16.32
CA ARG A 19 8.51 -0.17 -15.05
C ARG A 19 7.03 0.12 -14.91
N LYS A 20 6.36 0.58 -15.97
CA LYS A 20 4.94 0.95 -15.96
C LYS A 20 4.01 -0.27 -15.89
N SER A 21 4.44 -1.41 -16.42
CA SER A 21 3.66 -2.65 -16.42
C SER A 21 3.87 -3.53 -15.18
N ALA A 22 4.56 -3.04 -14.14
CA ALA A 22 4.87 -3.84 -12.96
C ALA A 22 3.63 -4.41 -12.26
N PHE A 23 2.59 -3.61 -12.06
CA PHE A 23 1.32 -4.06 -11.46
C PHE A 23 0.64 -5.13 -12.32
N SER A 24 0.53 -4.90 -13.63
CA SER A 24 -0.05 -5.88 -14.56
C SER A 24 0.75 -7.20 -14.61
N ALA A 25 2.07 -7.14 -14.43
CA ALA A 25 2.90 -8.34 -14.33
C ALA A 25 2.65 -9.08 -13.01
N VAL A 26 2.53 -8.36 -11.90
CA VAL A 26 2.25 -8.96 -10.57
C VAL A 26 0.84 -9.55 -10.51
N GLY A 27 -0.16 -8.94 -11.15
CA GLY A 27 -1.50 -9.51 -11.26
C GLY A 27 -1.58 -10.83 -12.04
N ARG A 28 -0.51 -11.21 -12.79
CA ARG A 28 -0.40 -12.56 -13.38
C ARG A 28 0.21 -13.59 -12.41
N LEU A 29 0.84 -13.13 -11.33
CA LEU A 29 1.50 -13.98 -10.35
C LEU A 29 0.62 -14.31 -9.13
N SER A 30 -0.42 -13.52 -8.88
CA SER A 30 -1.30 -13.63 -7.72
C SER A 30 -2.72 -13.24 -8.12
N PRO A 31 -3.74 -13.95 -7.61
CA PRO A 31 -5.13 -13.55 -7.82
C PRO A 31 -5.42 -12.19 -7.17
N ASP A 32 -4.90 -11.96 -5.96
CA ASP A 32 -5.14 -10.72 -5.22
C ASP A 32 -3.81 -10.13 -4.74
N LEU A 33 -3.79 -8.81 -4.49
CA LEU A 33 -2.61 -8.11 -3.96
C LEU A 33 -3.00 -6.90 -3.12
N ILE A 34 -2.24 -6.64 -2.06
CA ILE A 34 -2.29 -5.35 -1.34
C ILE A 34 -1.10 -4.51 -1.80
N VAL A 35 -1.39 -3.26 -2.17
CA VAL A 35 -0.37 -2.26 -2.49
C VAL A 35 -0.10 -1.43 -1.26
N GLN A 36 1.10 -1.51 -0.73
CA GLN A 36 1.57 -0.53 0.24
C GLN A 36 2.32 0.61 -0.43
N ASP A 37 2.31 1.76 0.21
CA ASP A 37 3.01 2.97 -0.20
C ASP A 37 3.54 3.61 1.07
N GLY A 38 4.84 3.51 1.29
CA GLY A 38 5.51 3.94 2.50
C GLY A 38 6.89 4.46 2.18
N VAL A 39 7.34 5.45 2.95
CA VAL A 39 8.61 6.14 2.69
C VAL A 39 9.62 5.78 3.76
N VAL A 40 10.89 5.66 3.38
CA VAL A 40 12.03 5.69 4.32
C VAL A 40 13.11 6.65 3.83
N PRO A 41 14.01 7.13 4.71
CA PRO A 41 15.19 7.85 4.26
C PRO A 41 15.97 7.02 3.23
N ARG A 42 16.35 7.63 2.10
CA ARG A 42 17.00 6.94 0.96
C ARG A 42 18.16 6.01 1.36
N ARG A 43 18.97 6.42 2.35
CA ARG A 43 20.09 5.63 2.90
C ARG A 43 19.68 4.30 3.53
N ARG A 44 18.39 4.10 3.82
CA ARG A 44 17.84 2.89 4.46
C ARG A 44 17.05 1.99 3.50
N LEU A 45 16.98 2.30 2.20
CA LEU A 45 16.27 1.47 1.22
C LEU A 45 16.72 0.00 1.23
N GLY A 46 18.04 -0.24 1.27
CA GLY A 46 18.56 -1.61 1.35
C GLY A 46 18.23 -2.32 2.68
N GLU A 47 18.15 -1.57 3.78
CA GLU A 47 17.79 -2.12 5.09
C GLU A 47 16.32 -2.55 5.13
N ILE A 48 15.41 -1.67 4.71
CA ILE A 48 13.98 -1.98 4.74
C ILE A 48 13.64 -3.13 3.79
N LEU A 49 14.31 -3.23 2.64
CA LEU A 49 14.07 -4.34 1.71
C LEU A 49 14.44 -5.71 2.30
N ARG A 50 15.56 -5.80 3.01
CA ARG A 50 15.91 -7.03 3.73
C ARG A 50 14.88 -7.36 4.81
N ARG A 51 14.42 -6.35 5.57
CA ARG A 51 13.40 -6.56 6.61
C ARG A 51 12.05 -6.99 6.03
N ILE A 52 11.61 -6.40 4.93
CA ILE A 52 10.40 -6.83 4.21
C ILE A 52 10.58 -8.28 3.74
N GLY A 53 11.75 -8.66 3.22
CA GLY A 53 12.05 -10.05 2.85
C GLY A 53 11.92 -11.03 4.03
N THR A 54 12.44 -10.68 5.20
CA THR A 54 12.25 -11.48 6.43
C THR A 54 10.78 -11.57 6.83
N MET A 55 10.06 -10.45 6.87
CA MET A 55 8.63 -10.42 7.23
C MET A 55 7.76 -11.20 6.23
N SER A 56 8.12 -11.17 4.94
CA SER A 56 7.50 -11.95 3.88
C SER A 56 7.64 -13.45 4.15
N GLY A 57 8.84 -13.91 4.51
CA GLY A 57 9.09 -15.30 4.89
C GLY A 57 8.32 -15.74 6.14
N GLU A 58 8.34 -14.92 7.19
CA GLU A 58 7.59 -15.16 8.44
C GLU A 58 6.07 -15.25 8.21
N ALA A 59 5.52 -14.42 7.32
CA ALA A 59 4.10 -14.40 7.02
C ALA A 59 3.66 -15.47 6.02
N GLY A 60 4.61 -16.15 5.35
CA GLY A 60 4.31 -17.08 4.26
C GLY A 60 3.68 -16.41 3.04
N LEU A 61 3.91 -15.09 2.85
CA LEU A 61 3.33 -14.30 1.77
C LEU A 61 4.45 -13.75 0.89
N ARG A 62 4.30 -13.83 -0.44
CA ARG A 62 5.28 -13.23 -1.36
C ARG A 62 5.09 -11.72 -1.40
N VAL A 63 6.20 -10.97 -1.43
CA VAL A 63 6.18 -9.52 -1.59
C VAL A 63 7.05 -9.12 -2.78
N ALA A 64 6.42 -8.61 -3.84
CA ALA A 64 7.13 -7.91 -4.90
C ALA A 64 7.33 -6.44 -4.50
N ASN A 65 8.37 -5.77 -5.02
CA ASN A 65 8.57 -4.36 -4.71
C ASN A 65 8.86 -3.54 -5.98
N VAL A 66 8.24 -2.36 -6.05
CA VAL A 66 8.63 -1.28 -6.96
C VAL A 66 8.87 0.00 -6.17
N PHE A 67 9.58 0.97 -6.75
CA PHE A 67 10.02 2.15 -6.01
C PHE A 67 9.97 3.40 -6.84
N HIS A 68 9.92 4.51 -6.12
CA HIS A 68 10.55 5.76 -6.51
C HIS A 68 11.81 5.92 -5.64
N ALA A 69 12.86 5.15 -5.93
CA ALA A 69 14.03 5.08 -5.06
C ALA A 69 14.75 6.43 -4.86
N GLY A 70 14.48 7.41 -5.73
CA GLY A 70 15.02 8.77 -5.65
C GLY A 70 14.50 9.58 -4.46
N ASP A 71 13.27 9.33 -4.00
CA ASP A 71 12.65 9.99 -2.84
C ASP A 71 12.49 9.06 -1.63
N GLY A 72 12.78 7.77 -1.79
CA GLY A 72 12.67 6.78 -0.72
C GLY A 72 11.29 6.13 -0.61
N ASN A 73 10.39 6.39 -1.57
CA ASN A 73 9.06 5.80 -1.61
C ASN A 73 9.11 4.34 -2.13
N LEU A 74 8.53 3.45 -1.33
CA LEU A 74 8.44 2.01 -1.57
C LEU A 74 7.01 1.64 -1.92
N HIS A 75 6.88 0.71 -2.86
CA HIS A 75 5.60 0.07 -3.19
C HIS A 75 5.69 -1.45 -2.99
N PRO A 76 5.63 -1.94 -1.74
CA PRO A 76 5.51 -3.37 -1.45
C PRO A 76 4.15 -3.87 -1.94
N LEU A 77 4.19 -4.84 -2.85
CA LEU A 77 3.04 -5.52 -3.41
C LEU A 77 2.96 -6.87 -2.70
N ILE A 78 2.02 -7.01 -1.76
CA ILE A 78 1.83 -8.20 -0.94
C ILE A 78 0.85 -9.12 -1.68
N LEU A 79 1.34 -10.25 -2.15
CA LEU A 79 0.58 -11.21 -2.96
C LEU A 79 -0.14 -12.18 -2.02
N TYR A 80 -1.45 -12.32 -2.16
CA TYR A 80 -2.27 -13.26 -1.39
C TYR A 80 -3.38 -13.86 -2.25
N ASP A 81 -4.07 -14.86 -1.71
CA ASP A 81 -5.29 -15.43 -2.28
C ASP A 81 -6.44 -15.19 -1.31
N GLY A 82 -7.40 -14.36 -1.72
CA GLY A 82 -8.57 -14.01 -0.93
C GLY A 82 -9.55 -15.18 -0.74
N ARG A 83 -9.39 -16.27 -1.51
CA ARG A 83 -10.18 -17.49 -1.38
C ARG A 83 -9.66 -18.38 -0.26
N GLU A 84 -8.39 -18.22 0.13
CA GLU A 84 -7.84 -18.93 1.27
C GLU A 84 -8.34 -18.32 2.59
N PRO A 85 -8.80 -19.15 3.54
CA PRO A 85 -9.17 -18.68 4.86
C PRO A 85 -8.05 -17.85 5.52
N GLY A 86 -8.40 -16.63 5.90
CA GLY A 86 -7.48 -15.68 6.54
C GLY A 86 -6.40 -15.09 5.62
N GLY A 87 -6.42 -15.35 4.30
CA GLY A 87 -5.43 -14.82 3.35
C GLY A 87 -5.34 -13.30 3.40
N LEU A 88 -6.49 -12.62 3.30
CA LEU A 88 -6.60 -11.17 3.43
C LEU A 88 -6.08 -10.67 4.79
N ALA A 89 -6.54 -11.26 5.90
CA ALA A 89 -6.14 -10.83 7.23
C ALA A 89 -4.61 -10.93 7.47
N ARG A 90 -3.96 -11.99 6.94
CA ARG A 90 -2.49 -12.11 6.98
C ARG A 90 -1.82 -11.03 6.14
N ALA A 91 -2.37 -10.73 4.96
CA ALA A 91 -1.85 -9.69 4.08
C ALA A 91 -1.98 -8.29 4.70
N GLU A 92 -3.14 -7.95 5.28
CA GLU A 92 -3.37 -6.69 6.00
C GLU A 92 -2.47 -6.56 7.24
N ALA A 93 -2.26 -7.65 7.97
CA ALA A 93 -1.33 -7.66 9.11
C ALA A 93 0.11 -7.39 8.67
N LEU A 94 0.56 -8.01 7.57
CA LEU A 94 1.88 -7.75 6.99
C LEU A 94 1.99 -6.31 6.48
N ALA A 95 0.98 -5.81 5.77
CA ALA A 95 0.90 -4.42 5.32
C ALA A 95 1.10 -3.42 6.47
N GLY A 96 0.34 -3.58 7.54
CA GLY A 96 0.46 -2.72 8.72
C GLY A 96 1.82 -2.82 9.41
N ARG A 97 2.45 -4.00 9.45
CA ARG A 97 3.82 -4.17 9.96
C ARG A 97 4.83 -3.39 9.11
N ILE A 98 4.69 -3.40 7.79
CA ILE A 98 5.57 -2.67 6.88
C ILE A 98 5.40 -1.16 7.03
N LEU A 99 4.17 -0.65 7.17
CA LEU A 99 3.93 0.78 7.39
C LEU A 99 4.52 1.28 8.71
N ARG A 100 4.27 0.56 9.80
CA ARG A 100 4.87 0.86 11.10
C ARG A 100 6.40 0.83 11.04
N LEU A 101 6.95 -0.11 10.29
CA LEU A 101 8.38 -0.16 10.05
C LEU A 101 8.88 1.09 9.32
N CYS A 102 8.20 1.57 8.29
CA CYS A 102 8.57 2.80 7.58
C CYS A 102 8.69 3.98 8.56
N VAL A 103 7.71 4.14 9.46
CA VAL A 103 7.72 5.18 10.50
C VAL A 103 8.86 4.99 11.50
N GLN A 104 9.01 3.78 12.05
CA GLN A 104 10.15 3.44 12.94
C GLN A 104 11.50 3.72 12.29
N MET A 105 11.55 3.69 10.96
CA MET A 105 12.75 3.95 10.20
C MET A 105 13.02 5.44 9.93
N GLY A 106 12.19 6.34 10.45
CA GLY A 106 12.24 7.79 10.25
C GLY A 106 11.56 8.23 8.96
N GLY A 107 10.55 7.48 8.52
CA GLY A 107 9.81 7.70 7.29
C GLY A 107 8.32 7.98 7.52
N SER A 108 7.48 7.65 6.53
CA SER A 108 6.04 7.93 6.56
C SER A 108 5.21 6.71 6.18
N ILE A 109 3.97 6.66 6.70
CA ILE A 109 2.95 5.67 6.32
C ILE A 109 2.39 5.89 4.90
N THR A 110 2.72 6.99 4.24
CA THR A 110 2.36 7.21 2.83
C THR A 110 3.39 8.10 2.13
N GLY A 111 3.72 7.76 0.88
CA GLY A 111 4.50 8.61 0.00
C GLY A 111 3.61 9.42 -0.93
N GLU A 112 2.69 8.74 -1.63
CA GLU A 112 1.87 9.38 -2.67
C GLU A 112 0.38 8.97 -2.68
N HIS A 113 -0.03 7.90 -1.99
CA HIS A 113 -1.43 7.39 -2.06
C HIS A 113 -2.37 7.99 -1.02
N GLY A 114 -1.84 8.65 0.01
CA GLY A 114 -2.60 9.22 1.11
C GLY A 114 -3.04 8.17 2.13
N ILE A 115 -3.90 8.59 3.07
CA ILE A 115 -4.34 7.77 4.22
C ILE A 115 -5.61 6.97 3.92
N GLY A 116 -6.64 7.62 3.38
CA GLY A 116 -7.91 6.99 3.03
C GLY A 116 -8.57 6.24 4.19
N MET A 117 -9.22 5.11 3.87
CA MET A 117 -9.76 4.18 4.88
C MET A 117 -8.69 3.24 5.42
N GLU A 118 -7.83 2.76 4.53
CA GLU A 118 -6.90 1.67 4.76
C GLU A 118 -5.86 2.01 5.84
N LYS A 119 -5.29 3.22 5.77
CA LYS A 119 -4.15 3.60 6.62
C LYS A 119 -4.54 4.44 7.83
N ARG A 120 -5.82 4.80 7.99
CA ARG A 120 -6.28 5.70 9.08
C ARG A 120 -5.95 5.19 10.47
N GLN A 121 -5.91 3.86 10.64
CA GLN A 121 -5.56 3.22 11.91
C GLN A 121 -4.08 3.39 12.30
N TYR A 122 -3.20 3.70 11.33
CA TYR A 122 -1.77 3.92 11.54
C TYR A 122 -1.43 5.40 11.70
N LEU A 123 -2.42 6.30 11.69
CA LEU A 123 -2.18 7.74 11.79
C LEU A 123 -1.44 8.09 13.09
N ALA A 124 -1.79 7.42 14.20
CA ALA A 124 -1.15 7.59 15.50
C ALA A 124 0.26 6.97 15.59
N ASP A 125 0.66 6.15 14.62
CA ASP A 125 2.06 5.73 14.53
C ASP A 125 2.94 6.91 14.09
N MET A 126 2.41 7.81 13.24
CA MET A 126 3.17 8.92 12.64
C MET A 126 2.97 10.28 13.31
N PHE A 127 1.76 10.55 13.82
CA PHE A 127 1.39 11.85 14.38
C PHE A 127 0.98 11.73 15.86
N THR A 128 1.23 12.78 16.64
CA THR A 128 0.77 12.84 18.03
C THR A 128 -0.74 13.06 18.12
N ALA A 129 -1.30 12.86 19.31
CA ALA A 129 -2.71 13.12 19.55
C ALA A 129 -3.09 14.59 19.28
N GLU A 130 -2.21 15.53 19.64
CA GLU A 130 -2.38 16.97 19.43
C GLU A 130 -2.36 17.34 17.95
N GLU A 131 -1.45 16.75 17.17
CA GLU A 131 -1.38 16.95 15.72
C GLU A 131 -2.63 16.41 15.02
N ILE A 132 -3.07 15.21 15.40
CA ILE A 132 -4.30 14.62 14.87
C ILE A 132 -5.52 15.49 15.22
N GLU A 133 -5.58 16.02 16.44
CA GLU A 133 -6.65 16.92 16.86
C GLU A 133 -6.64 18.26 16.08
N CYS A 134 -5.44 18.80 15.79
CA CYS A 134 -5.30 19.96 14.93
C CYS A 134 -5.90 19.71 13.53
N LEU A 135 -5.59 18.56 12.93
CA LEU A 135 -6.15 18.15 11.63
C LEU A 135 -7.68 17.99 11.71
N ARG A 136 -8.23 17.46 12.81
CA ARG A 136 -9.68 17.33 13.01
C ARG A 136 -10.37 18.69 13.07
N ARG A 137 -9.79 19.65 13.79
CA ARG A 137 -10.32 21.03 13.87
C ARG A 137 -10.31 21.72 12.52
N LEU A 138 -9.24 21.53 11.74
CA LEU A 138 -9.17 22.04 10.38
C LEU A 138 -10.31 21.47 9.53
N ARG A 139 -10.53 20.15 9.55
CA ARG A 139 -11.66 19.53 8.86
C ARG A 139 -13.00 20.12 9.30
N ALA A 140 -13.25 20.22 10.61
CA ALA A 140 -14.51 20.72 11.15
C ALA A 140 -14.80 22.18 10.76
N ALA A 141 -13.77 23.00 10.54
CA ALA A 141 -13.94 24.38 10.08
C ALA A 141 -14.49 24.47 8.65
N PHE A 142 -14.18 23.50 7.79
CA PHE A 142 -14.63 23.46 6.38
C PHE A 142 -15.79 22.48 6.12
N ASP A 143 -15.97 21.49 7.00
CA ASP A 143 -17.01 20.45 6.91
C ASP A 143 -17.69 20.26 8.28
N PRO A 144 -18.41 21.27 8.79
CA PRO A 144 -18.98 21.26 10.15
C PRO A 144 -20.04 20.17 10.34
N GLN A 145 -20.65 19.70 9.25
CA GLN A 145 -21.66 18.63 9.27
C GLN A 145 -21.06 17.24 9.02
N GLY A 146 -19.75 17.14 8.72
CA GLY A 146 -19.08 15.86 8.48
C GLY A 146 -19.52 15.13 7.21
N LEU A 147 -20.04 15.85 6.21
CA LEU A 147 -20.61 15.29 4.99
C LEU A 147 -19.53 14.90 3.97
N SER A 148 -18.38 15.55 4.02
CA SER A 148 -17.32 15.35 3.04
C SER A 148 -16.52 14.09 3.37
N ASN A 149 -16.85 12.99 2.69
CA ASN A 149 -16.07 11.75 2.71
C ASN A 149 -15.92 11.15 4.13
N PRO A 150 -17.04 10.83 4.81
CA PRO A 150 -17.02 10.30 6.17
C PRO A 150 -16.24 8.98 6.27
N GLY A 151 -15.69 8.71 7.46
CA GLY A 151 -14.93 7.49 7.76
C GLY A 151 -13.46 7.48 7.29
N LYS A 152 -13.07 8.37 6.37
CA LYS A 152 -11.69 8.44 5.86
C LYS A 152 -10.78 9.33 6.73
N MET A 153 -9.48 9.08 6.59
CA MET A 153 -8.34 9.79 7.18
C MET A 153 -8.18 9.63 8.70
N PHE A 154 -9.25 9.81 9.48
CA PHE A 154 -9.19 9.68 10.93
C PHE A 154 -9.68 8.32 11.44
N PRO A 155 -9.08 7.79 12.52
CA PRO A 155 -9.69 6.70 13.28
C PRO A 155 -11.08 7.09 13.80
N GLY A 156 -12.01 6.14 13.82
CA GLY A 156 -13.40 6.35 14.22
C GLY A 156 -14.32 6.71 13.05
N GLY A 157 -15.55 6.21 13.09
CA GLY A 157 -16.52 6.33 12.00
C GLY A 157 -16.46 5.18 11.00
N SER A 158 -17.63 4.77 10.52
CA SER A 158 -17.79 4.00 9.29
C SER A 158 -17.89 4.99 8.13
N ALA A 159 -17.12 4.78 7.08
CA ALA A 159 -17.72 5.02 5.78
C ALA A 159 -18.76 3.91 5.68
N GLU A 160 -20.05 4.22 5.59
CA GLU A 160 -20.98 3.22 5.08
C GLU A 160 -20.49 2.90 3.67
N GLY A 161 -19.59 1.92 3.57
CA GLY A 161 -19.25 1.32 2.30
C GLY A 161 -20.57 0.80 1.74
N PHE A 162 -20.75 0.94 0.43
CA PHE A 162 -21.73 0.12 -0.26
C PHE A 162 -21.61 -1.29 0.30
N ALA A 163 -22.66 -1.78 0.97
CA ALA A 163 -22.64 -3.12 1.55
C ALA A 163 -22.21 -4.06 0.42
N PRO A 164 -21.16 -4.88 0.61
CA PRO A 164 -20.70 -5.75 -0.45
C PRO A 164 -21.88 -6.63 -0.86
N ALA A 165 -22.30 -6.55 -2.12
CA ALA A 165 -23.43 -7.29 -2.67
C ALA A 165 -23.13 -8.80 -2.84
N GLY A 166 -22.33 -9.35 -1.94
CA GLY A 166 -21.60 -10.60 -2.13
C GLY A 166 -20.47 -10.47 -3.16
N PRO A 167 -19.71 -11.56 -3.37
CA PRO A 167 -18.69 -11.58 -4.40
C PRO A 167 -19.33 -11.34 -5.77
N HIS A 168 -18.67 -10.53 -6.60
CA HIS A 168 -19.11 -10.24 -7.96
C HIS A 168 -19.39 -11.58 -8.69
N PRO A 169 -20.44 -11.71 -9.52
CA PRO A 169 -20.76 -12.97 -10.19
C PRO A 169 -19.58 -13.59 -10.94
N LEU A 170 -18.73 -12.75 -11.53
CA LEU A 170 -17.50 -13.20 -12.19
C LEU A 170 -16.43 -13.68 -11.19
N GLY A 171 -16.39 -13.14 -9.97
CA GLY A 171 -15.56 -13.65 -8.88
C GLY A 171 -16.03 -15.02 -8.39
N LYS A 172 -17.35 -15.21 -8.26
CA LYS A 172 -17.95 -16.54 -7.97
C LYS A 172 -17.65 -17.56 -9.06
N ALA A 173 -17.63 -17.13 -10.32
CA ALA A 173 -17.32 -17.96 -11.47
C ALA A 173 -15.80 -18.15 -11.70
N GLY A 174 -14.94 -17.58 -10.85
CA GLY A 174 -13.48 -17.63 -10.99
C GLY A 174 -12.94 -16.91 -12.24
N SER A 175 -13.77 -16.06 -12.85
CA SER A 175 -13.47 -15.34 -14.10
C SER A 175 -12.78 -14.00 -13.86
N ILE A 176 -12.92 -13.42 -12.66
CA ILE A 176 -12.14 -12.26 -12.19
C ILE A 176 -11.76 -12.48 -10.72
N THR A 177 -10.73 -11.78 -10.27
CA THR A 177 -10.35 -11.67 -8.86
C THR A 177 -10.64 -10.24 -8.37
N HIS A 178 -10.72 -10.03 -7.06
CA HIS A 178 -10.99 -8.69 -6.53
C HIS A 178 -9.70 -7.87 -6.63
N GLU A 179 -9.72 -6.79 -7.42
CA GLU A 179 -8.66 -5.75 -7.40
C GLU A 179 -8.60 -5.03 -6.06
#